data_AF-A0A7J6REP9-F1
#
_entry.id   AF-A0A7J6REP9-F1
#
_cell.length_a   1.000
_cell.length_b   1.000
_cell.length_c   1.000
_cell.angle_alpha   90.00
_cell.angle_beta   90.00
_cell.angle_gamma   90.00
#
_symmetry.space_group_name_H-M   'P 1'
#
loop_
_entity.id
_entity.type
_entity.pdbx_description
1 polymer ?
#
loop_
_entity_poly.entity_id
_entity_poly.type
_entity_poly.pdbx_seq_one_letter_code
_entity_poly.pdbx_strand_id
1 'polypeptide(L)'
;MHLSYKQAMLCDTDKIIRVFGHVPPSWKSFTRPSPRTLNYLFLMIAASTAVPVKIAVVTSLHVLAIIICLIPSEKLLSTTIPVCANLILRVLGLTVRQHGERLSPRKVPTVAVNHVSYLDIYVLESCGATPLSFVAKKDVRDMFLIGQLARAFDCV
;
A
#
# COMPACT_ATOMS: atom_id res chain seq x y z
N MET A 1 2.99 -14.89 -13.05
CA MET A 1 3.04 -15.23 -11.60
C MET A 1 1.79 -16.04 -11.27
N HIS A 2 1.75 -17.31 -11.68
CA HIS A 2 0.64 -18.25 -11.44
C HIS A 2 1.11 -19.34 -10.48
N LEU A 3 1.52 -18.97 -9.26
CA LEU A 3 1.55 -19.91 -8.16
C LEU A 3 0.09 -20.20 -7.82
N SER A 4 -0.41 -21.27 -8.44
CA SER A 4 -1.79 -21.72 -8.36
C SER A 4 -2.25 -21.81 -6.91
N TYR A 5 -3.43 -21.27 -6.62
CA TYR A 5 -4.15 -21.38 -5.35
C TYR A 5 -4.12 -22.80 -4.73
N LYS A 6 -3.98 -23.84 -5.56
CA LYS A 6 -3.79 -25.23 -5.12
C LYS A 6 -2.49 -25.47 -4.34
N GLN A 7 -1.39 -24.80 -4.67
CA GLN A 7 -0.12 -24.93 -3.94
C GLN A 7 -0.19 -24.24 -2.57
N ALA A 8 -0.92 -23.13 -2.45
CA ALA A 8 -1.17 -22.49 -1.17
C ALA A 8 -2.02 -23.37 -0.22
N MET A 9 -2.89 -24.24 -0.75
CA MET A 9 -3.63 -25.23 0.06
C MET A 9 -2.76 -26.40 0.55
N LEU A 10 -1.61 -26.64 -0.10
CA LEU A 10 -0.66 -27.69 0.30
C LEU A 10 0.38 -27.19 1.30
N CYS A 11 0.48 -25.87 1.53
CA CYS A 11 1.21 -25.27 2.64
C CYS A 11 0.44 -25.51 3.94
N ASP A 12 0.54 -26.74 4.43
CA ASP A 12 0.19 -27.09 5.79
C ASP A 12 1.09 -26.29 6.75
N THR A 13 0.49 -25.45 7.58
CA THR A 13 1.19 -24.62 8.57
C THR A 13 2.12 -25.48 9.44
N ASP A 14 1.73 -26.74 9.71
CA ASP A 14 2.53 -27.68 10.49
C ASP A 14 3.82 -28.13 9.78
N LYS A 15 3.85 -28.15 8.44
CA LYS A 15 5.08 -28.43 7.68
C LYS A 15 6.05 -27.26 7.70
N ILE A 16 5.54 -26.03 7.65
CA ILE A 16 6.38 -24.82 7.76
C ILE A 16 6.99 -24.74 9.17
N ILE A 17 6.19 -25.01 10.20
CA ILE A 17 6.63 -25.05 11.59
C ILE A 17 7.77 -26.05 11.81
N ARG A 18 7.71 -27.26 11.23
CA ARG A 18 8.79 -28.26 11.35
C ARG A 18 10.11 -27.84 10.69
N VAL A 19 10.07 -27.00 9.66
CA VAL A 19 11.27 -26.55 8.93
C VAL A 19 12.00 -25.42 9.66
N PHE A 20 11.28 -24.56 10.38
CA PHE A 20 11.85 -23.38 11.05
C PHE A 20 12.16 -23.56 12.54
N GLY A 21 11.92 -24.74 13.12
CA GLY A 21 12.28 -25.04 14.51
C GLY A 21 11.28 -24.50 15.55
N HIS A 22 11.79 -24.09 16.71
CA HIS A 22 11.00 -23.76 17.91
C HIS A 22 10.04 -22.58 17.65
N VAL A 23 8.73 -22.83 17.72
CA VAL A 23 7.69 -21.81 17.59
C VAL A 23 7.56 -21.07 18.93
N PRO A 24 7.62 -19.72 18.95
CA PRO A 24 7.42 -18.96 20.17
C PRO A 24 6.06 -19.28 20.82
N PRO A 25 5.95 -19.38 22.15
CA PRO A 25 4.68 -19.67 22.82
C PRO A 25 3.59 -18.61 22.61
N SER A 26 3.96 -17.42 22.11
CA SER A 26 3.04 -16.34 21.74
C SER A 26 2.42 -16.51 20.34
N TRP A 27 2.90 -17.46 19.54
CA TRP A 27 2.40 -17.69 18.19
C TRP A 27 1.06 -18.43 18.23
N LYS A 28 0.01 -17.78 17.73
CA LYS A 28 -1.29 -18.42 17.51
C LYS A 28 -1.29 -19.04 16.13
N SER A 29 -1.64 -20.32 16.04
CA SER A 29 -1.88 -20.98 14.75
C SER A 29 -2.88 -20.16 13.95
N PHE A 30 -2.59 -19.91 12.67
CA PHE A 30 -3.55 -19.26 11.78
C PHE A 30 -4.81 -20.13 11.67
N THR A 31 -5.86 -19.78 12.40
CA THR A 31 -7.18 -20.39 12.25
C THR A 31 -7.82 -19.77 11.02
N ARG A 32 -7.92 -20.54 9.94
CA ARG A 32 -8.71 -20.14 8.77
C ARG A 32 -10.13 -19.85 9.25
N PRO A 33 -10.69 -18.65 8.97
CA PRO A 33 -12.07 -18.37 9.32
C PRO A 33 -12.98 -19.43 8.69
N SER A 34 -13.96 -19.93 9.45
CA SER A 34 -14.97 -20.84 8.91
C SER A 34 -15.63 -20.17 7.69
N PRO A 35 -15.89 -20.91 6.61
CA PRO A 35 -16.57 -20.35 5.46
C PRO A 35 -17.94 -19.85 5.92
N ARG A 36 -18.08 -18.53 6.03
CA ARG A 36 -19.38 -17.92 6.25
C ARG A 36 -20.21 -18.25 5.02
N THR A 37 -21.35 -18.91 5.20
CA THR A 37 -22.40 -19.05 4.18
C THR A 37 -23.06 -17.69 3.94
N LEU A 38 -22.26 -16.74 3.46
CA LEU A 38 -22.77 -15.53 2.85
C LEU A 38 -23.35 -15.92 1.51
N ASN A 39 -24.56 -15.44 1.23
CA ASN A 39 -25.26 -15.74 -0.01
C ASN A 39 -24.37 -15.30 -1.20
N TYR A 40 -23.99 -16.24 -2.06
CA TYR A 40 -23.02 -16.00 -3.15
C TYR A 40 -23.44 -14.80 -4.02
N LEU A 41 -24.74 -14.65 -4.26
CA LEU A 41 -25.31 -13.53 -4.99
C LEU A 41 -25.02 -12.19 -4.30
N PHE A 42 -25.13 -12.12 -2.97
CA PHE A 42 -24.80 -10.93 -2.21
C PHE A 42 -23.30 -10.60 -2.30
N LEU A 43 -22.42 -11.60 -2.23
CA LEU A 43 -20.98 -11.40 -2.42
C LEU A 43 -20.66 -10.89 -3.83
N MET A 44 -21.33 -11.43 -4.86
CA MET A 44 -21.15 -11.00 -6.24
C MET A 44 -21.64 -9.57 -6.47
N ILE A 45 -22.80 -9.19 -5.92
CA ILE A 45 -23.34 -7.82 -6.01
C ILE A 45 -22.45 -6.85 -5.23
N ALA A 46 -22.04 -7.20 -4.01
CA ALA A 46 -21.13 -6.38 -3.22
C ALA A 46 -19.78 -6.22 -3.91
N ALA A 47 -19.23 -7.27 -4.54
CA ALA A 47 -17.99 -7.18 -5.30
C ALA A 47 -18.17 -6.33 -6.57
N SER A 48 -19.25 -6.52 -7.33
CA SER A 48 -19.50 -5.80 -8.59
C SER A 48 -19.82 -4.32 -8.40
N THR A 49 -20.21 -3.90 -7.20
CA THR A 49 -20.49 -2.50 -6.87
C THR A 49 -19.37 -1.86 -6.06
N ALA A 50 -18.89 -2.52 -5.01
CA ALA A 50 -17.87 -1.94 -4.14
C ALA A 50 -16.50 -1.85 -4.82
N VAL A 51 -16.14 -2.80 -5.70
CA VAL A 51 -14.84 -2.75 -6.38
C VAL A 51 -14.77 -1.57 -7.35
N PRO A 52 -15.73 -1.35 -8.26
CA PRO A 52 -15.71 -0.17 -9.12
C PRO A 52 -15.75 1.15 -8.35
N VAL A 53 -16.55 1.23 -7.28
CA VAL A 53 -16.60 2.43 -6.42
C VAL A 53 -15.24 2.70 -5.78
N LYS A 54 -14.58 1.67 -5.23
CA LYS A 54 -13.23 1.81 -4.66
C LYS A 54 -12.22 2.24 -5.71
N ILE A 55 -12.25 1.65 -6.90
CA ILE A 55 -11.37 2.03 -8.01
C ILE A 55 -11.59 3.50 -8.39
N ALA A 56 -12.84 3.94 -8.52
CA ALA A 56 -13.17 5.32 -8.86
C ALA A 56 -12.64 6.28 -7.79
N VAL A 57 -12.91 6.01 -6.51
CA VAL A 57 -12.43 6.84 -5.40
C VAL A 57 -10.91 6.89 -5.34
N VAL A 58 -10.22 5.75 -5.44
CA VAL A 58 -8.75 5.70 -5.46
C VAL A 58 -8.19 6.50 -6.63
N THR A 59 -8.77 6.34 -7.82
CA THR A 59 -8.33 7.08 -9.03
C THR A 59 -8.55 8.58 -8.87
N SER A 60 -9.69 9.02 -8.32
CA SER A 60 -9.95 10.43 -8.06
C SER A 60 -8.98 11.03 -7.04
N LEU A 61 -8.71 10.31 -5.94
CA LEU A 61 -7.73 10.74 -4.94
C LEU A 61 -6.31 10.78 -5.52
N HIS A 62 -5.98 9.86 -6.41
CA HIS A 62 -4.69 9.82 -7.11
C HIS A 62 -4.50 11.02 -8.04
N VAL A 63 -5.52 11.33 -8.84
CA VAL A 63 -5.51 12.51 -9.72
C VAL A 63 -5.41 13.80 -8.90
N LEU A 64 -6.13 13.88 -7.77
CA LEU A 64 -6.04 15.02 -6.86
C LEU A 64 -4.61 15.19 -6.31
N ALA A 65 -3.96 14.09 -5.88
CA ALA A 65 -2.57 14.13 -5.42
C ALA A 65 -1.61 14.64 -6.51
N ILE A 66 -1.76 14.19 -7.76
CA ILE A 66 -0.97 14.68 -8.89
C ILE A 66 -1.19 16.19 -9.11
N ILE A 67 -2.44 16.66 -9.11
CA ILE A 67 -2.74 18.09 -9.30
C ILE A 67 -2.08 18.93 -8.21
N ILE A 68 -2.08 18.46 -6.96
CA ILE A 68 -1.44 19.16 -5.85
C ILE A 68 0.08 19.23 -6.03
N CYS A 69 0.73 18.17 -6.52
CA CYS A 69 2.16 18.19 -6.83
C CYS A 69 2.55 19.20 -7.91
N LEU A 70 1.61 19.58 -8.79
CA LEU A 70 1.85 20.61 -9.81
C LEU A 70 1.75 22.05 -9.26
N ILE A 71 1.22 22.22 -8.05
CA ILE A 71 1.10 23.53 -7.41
C ILE A 71 2.42 23.82 -6.66
N PRO A 72 3.10 24.97 -6.90
CA PRO A 72 4.36 25.31 -6.25
C PRO A 72 4.13 25.81 -4.82
N SER A 73 3.53 24.98 -3.97
CA SER A 73 3.24 25.29 -2.57
C SER A 73 3.65 24.13 -1.66
N GLU A 74 4.84 24.27 -1.07
CA GLU A 74 5.39 23.32 -0.10
C GLU A 74 4.42 23.02 1.05
N LYS A 75 3.72 24.04 1.54
CA LYS A 75 2.74 23.90 2.63
C LYS A 75 1.52 23.06 2.22
N LEU A 76 1.06 23.24 0.98
CA LEU A 76 -0.06 22.45 0.46
C LEU A 76 0.37 20.99 0.27
N LEU A 77 1.57 20.78 -0.27
CA LEU A 77 2.15 19.47 -0.52
C LEU A 77 2.36 18.70 0.79
N SER A 78 3.01 19.32 1.78
CA SER A 78 3.30 18.76 3.10
C SER A 78 2.07 18.34 3.89
N THR A 79 0.94 18.99 3.64
CA THR A 79 -0.31 18.77 4.40
C THR A 79 -1.25 17.83 3.67
N THR A 80 -1.35 17.95 2.34
CA THR A 80 -2.43 17.32 1.58
C THR A 80 -2.02 15.96 1.02
N ILE A 81 -0.77 15.78 0.59
CA ILE A 81 -0.28 14.49 0.09
C ILE A 81 -0.42 13.37 1.15
N PRO A 82 -0.02 13.58 2.42
CA PRO A 82 -0.20 12.57 3.46
C PRO A 82 -1.67 12.22 3.70
N VAL A 83 -2.57 13.21 3.58
CA VAL A 83 -4.02 13.02 3.72
C VAL A 83 -4.57 12.19 2.56
N CYS A 84 -4.24 12.53 1.32
CA CYS A 84 -4.63 11.76 0.14
C CYS A 84 -4.11 10.32 0.21
N ALA A 85 -2.84 10.13 0.58
CA ALA A 85 -2.24 8.81 0.76
C ALA A 85 -2.96 7.98 1.84
N ASN A 86 -3.24 8.58 3.01
CA ASN A 86 -4.01 7.93 4.07
C ASN A 86 -5.43 7.54 3.62
N LEU A 87 -6.11 8.42 2.88
CA LEU A 87 -7.46 8.13 2.36
C LEU A 87 -7.44 6.98 1.35
N ILE A 88 -6.48 6.97 0.41
CA ILE A 88 -6.30 5.87 -0.56
C ILE A 88 -6.12 4.55 0.18
N LEU A 89 -5.22 4.50 1.16
CA LEU A 89 -4.95 3.29 1.94
C LEU A 89 -6.19 2.82 2.71
N ARG A 90 -6.94 3.75 3.32
CA ARG A 90 -8.20 3.42 4.03
C ARG A 90 -9.28 2.87 3.10
N VAL A 91 -9.44 3.44 1.91
CA VAL A 91 -10.40 2.95 0.88
C VAL A 91 -10.03 1.53 0.45
N LEU A 92 -8.74 1.23 0.37
CA LEU A 92 -8.21 -0.11 0.12
C LEU A 92 -8.32 -1.05 1.34
N GLY A 93 -8.76 -0.56 2.51
CA GLY A 93 -8.91 -1.35 3.73
C GLY A 93 -7.61 -1.53 4.52
N LEU A 94 -6.60 -0.70 4.28
CA LEU A 94 -5.30 -0.74 4.94
C LEU A 94 -5.23 0.31 6.05
N THR A 95 -4.58 -0.06 7.15
CA THR A 95 -4.26 0.86 8.25
C THR A 95 -2.76 0.86 8.46
N VAL A 96 -2.14 2.05 8.37
CA VAL A 96 -0.70 2.22 8.58
C VAL A 96 -0.43 2.53 10.05
N ARG A 97 0.62 1.92 10.59
CA ARG A 97 1.14 2.21 11.93
C ARG A 97 2.63 2.44 11.83
N GLN A 98 3.06 3.61 12.30
CA GLN A 98 4.47 3.96 12.41
C GLN A 98 4.96 3.64 13.83
N HIS A 99 6.14 3.04 13.93
CA HIS A 99 6.84 2.82 15.19
C HIS A 99 8.19 3.55 15.14
N GLY A 100 8.57 4.15 16.27
CA GLY A 100 9.77 4.99 16.36
C GLY A 100 9.54 6.43 15.88
N GLU A 101 10.55 7.27 16.07
CA GLU A 101 10.50 8.67 15.69
C GLU A 101 11.04 8.88 14.27
N ARG A 102 10.33 9.69 13.49
CA ARG A 102 10.81 10.14 12.19
C ARG A 102 11.82 11.25 12.40
N LEU A 103 13.06 11.01 11.97
CA LEU A 103 14.11 12.02 12.02
C LEU A 103 13.81 13.14 11.02
N SER A 104 14.24 14.35 11.36
CA SER A 104 14.08 15.51 10.48
C SER A 104 14.73 15.25 9.12
N PRO A 105 14.09 15.62 7.99
CA PRO A 105 14.68 15.52 6.66
C PRO A 105 16.01 16.27 6.53
N ARG A 106 16.22 17.32 7.34
CA ARG A 106 17.50 18.06 7.40
C ARG A 106 18.65 17.24 8.00
N LYS A 107 18.33 16.22 8.81
CA LYS A 107 19.31 15.34 9.46
C LYS A 107 19.52 14.05 8.67
N VAL A 108 18.47 13.56 8.01
CA VAL A 108 18.51 12.30 7.24
C VAL A 108 17.85 12.56 5.89
N PRO A 109 18.64 12.90 4.85
CA PRO A 109 18.11 13.28 3.54
C PRO A 109 17.63 12.08 2.71
N THR A 110 17.90 10.85 3.17
CA THR A 110 17.62 9.63 2.39
C THR A 110 17.04 8.55 3.30
N VAL A 111 15.96 7.92 2.84
CA VAL A 111 15.32 6.80 3.52
C VAL A 111 15.49 5.55 2.68
N ALA A 112 16.12 4.52 3.25
CA ALA A 112 16.20 3.20 2.62
C ALA A 112 15.04 2.34 3.13
N VAL A 113 14.34 1.69 2.20
CA VAL A 113 13.17 0.85 2.51
C VAL A 113 13.27 -0.47 1.75
N ASN A 114 12.71 -1.52 2.34
CA ASN A 114 12.39 -2.72 1.58
C ASN A 114 11.25 -2.40 0.60
N HIS A 115 11.38 -2.84 -0.65
CA HIS A 115 10.33 -2.67 -1.65
C HIS A 115 9.55 -3.97 -1.82
N VAL A 116 8.26 -3.95 -1.50
CA VAL A 116 7.36 -5.11 -1.57
C VAL A 116 6.21 -4.84 -2.54
N SER A 117 5.78 -3.58 -2.67
CA SER A 117 4.60 -3.25 -3.46
C SER A 117 4.62 -1.83 -4.01
N TYR A 118 3.83 -1.55 -5.06
CA TYR A 118 3.59 -0.17 -5.50
C TYR A 118 2.86 0.69 -4.45
N LEU A 119 2.25 0.08 -3.43
CA LEU A 119 1.61 0.80 -2.32
C LEU A 119 2.62 1.43 -1.38
N ASP A 120 3.90 1.05 -1.46
CA ASP A 120 4.96 1.55 -0.59
C ASP A 120 5.07 3.08 -0.67
N ILE A 121 4.80 3.67 -1.84
CA ILE A 121 4.76 5.14 -2.02
C ILE A 121 3.70 5.76 -1.11
N TYR A 122 2.46 5.27 -1.14
CA TYR A 122 1.39 5.81 -0.28
C TYR A 122 1.66 5.54 1.19
N VAL A 123 2.23 4.39 1.54
CA VAL A 123 2.57 4.08 2.93
C VAL A 123 3.59 5.09 3.46
N LEU A 124 4.64 5.38 2.70
CA LEU A 124 5.69 6.31 3.11
C LEU A 124 5.21 7.76 3.16
N GLU A 125 4.40 8.18 2.19
CA GLU A 125 3.76 9.50 2.16
C GLU A 125 2.76 9.67 3.31
N SER A 126 1.98 8.63 3.64
CA SER A 126 1.02 8.67 4.74
C SER A 126 1.67 8.88 6.13
N CYS A 127 2.96 8.56 6.24
CA CYS A 127 3.77 8.71 7.45
C CYS A 127 4.54 10.04 7.51
N GLY A 128 4.37 10.94 6.54
CA GLY A 128 5.25 12.10 6.33
C GLY A 128 4.59 13.45 6.56
N ALA A 129 5.43 14.44 6.90
CA ALA A 129 5.11 15.87 6.80
C ALA A 129 5.94 16.56 5.71
N THR A 130 6.82 15.83 5.02
CA THR A 130 7.61 16.35 3.91
C THR A 130 7.47 15.43 2.71
N PRO A 131 7.31 15.97 1.50
CA PRO A 131 7.23 15.19 0.27
C PRO A 131 8.50 14.35 0.11
N LEU A 132 8.35 13.10 -0.32
CA LEU A 132 9.49 12.24 -0.63
C LEU A 132 9.74 12.22 -2.13
N SER A 133 11.02 12.20 -2.51
CA SER A 133 11.45 11.81 -3.85
C SER A 133 11.86 10.34 -3.83
N PHE A 134 11.50 9.59 -4.87
CA PHE A 134 11.80 8.16 -4.96
C PHE A 134 12.78 7.88 -6.11
N VAL A 135 13.47 6.75 -6.01
CA VAL A 135 14.31 6.24 -7.10
C VAL A 135 13.56 5.10 -7.78
N ALA A 136 13.39 5.19 -9.09
CA ALA A 136 12.61 4.20 -9.84
C ALA A 136 13.30 3.78 -11.14
N LYS A 137 12.99 2.55 -11.60
CA LYS A 137 13.46 2.12 -12.93
C LYS A 137 12.84 3.00 -14.00
N LYS A 138 13.57 3.22 -15.09
CA LYS A 138 13.08 3.99 -16.26
C LYS A 138 11.71 3.50 -16.75
N ASP A 139 11.48 2.19 -16.76
CA ASP A 139 10.21 1.59 -17.21
C ASP A 139 9.00 2.01 -16.35
N VAL A 140 9.21 2.37 -15.08
CA VAL A 140 8.14 2.84 -14.18
C VAL A 140 7.56 4.17 -14.69
N ARG A 141 8.38 4.97 -15.37
CA ARG A 141 7.96 6.25 -15.97
C ARG A 141 6.78 6.08 -16.92
N ASP A 142 6.73 4.98 -17.65
CA ASP A 142 5.74 4.78 -18.72
C ASP A 142 4.48 4.06 -18.23
N MET A 143 4.43 3.68 -16.95
CA MET A 143 3.27 3.03 -16.35
C MET A 143 2.12 4.02 -16.14
N PHE A 144 0.91 3.61 -16.53
CA PHE A 144 -0.32 4.35 -16.27
C PHE A 144 -0.53 4.52 -14.75
N LEU A 145 -0.92 5.72 -14.31
CA LEU A 145 -1.05 6.18 -12.92
C LEU A 145 0.26 6.24 -12.11
N ILE A 146 1.03 5.16 -12.06
CA ILE A 146 2.26 5.08 -11.23
C ILE A 146 3.35 5.99 -11.79
N GLY A 147 3.57 5.99 -13.10
CA GLY A 147 4.58 6.84 -13.73
C GLY A 147 4.25 8.33 -13.65
N GLN A 148 2.96 8.69 -13.62
CA GLN A 148 2.52 10.08 -13.43
C GLN A 148 2.84 10.57 -12.02
N LEU A 149 2.58 9.72 -11.02
CA LEU A 149 2.90 10.02 -9.63
C LEU A 149 4.42 10.09 -9.41
N ALA A 150 5.17 9.15 -9.99
CA ALA A 150 6.63 9.16 -9.93
C ALA A 150 7.22 10.47 -10.49
N ARG A 151 6.72 10.95 -11.64
CA ARG A 151 7.11 12.25 -12.18
C ARG A 151 6.73 13.41 -11.25
N ALA A 152 5.55 13.35 -10.65
CA ALA A 152 5.04 14.39 -9.77
C ALA A 152 5.83 14.50 -8.45
N PHE A 153 6.47 13.43 -8.00
CA PHE A 153 7.34 13.39 -6.82
C PHE A 153 8.83 13.58 -7.13
N ASP A 154 9.16 14.05 -8.33
CA ASP A 154 10.55 14.22 -8.77
C ASP A 154 11.37 12.92 -8.64
N CYS A 155 10.77 11.79 -9.07
CA CYS A 155 11.48 10.51 -9.06
C CYS A 155 12.63 10.49 -10.06
N VAL A 156 13.78 10.00 -9.59
CA VAL A 156 15.03 9.86 -10.36
C VAL A 156 15.18 8.44 -10.91
#